data_AF-A0AAW9X8V0-F1
#
_entry.id   AF-A0AAW9X8V0-F1
#
_cell.length_a   1.000
_cell.length_b   1.000
_cell.length_c   1.000
_cell.angle_alpha   90.00
_cell.angle_beta   90.00
_cell.angle_gamma   90.00
#
_symmetry.space_group_name_H-M   'P 1'
#
loop_
_entity.id
_entity.type
_entity.pdbx_description
1 polymer ?
#
loop_
_entity_poly.entity_id
_entity_poly.type
_entity_poly.pdbx_seq_one_letter_code
_entity_poly.pdbx_strand_id
1 'polypeptide(L)'
;IHSHQFSVPRLESHLFDANNTRILNRVVFRNETLQQIIQAMSLSRPAKGRFNRRGRISYRQLGINQLGAVYEALLSYRGFFASEDLYEVKKAGEEFNELETGYFVSKDEIGKYHEDEKVYEKDGSLRIHRKGSFIYRMAGRDREKSASYYTPEVLTRSLVKYALKELFKEQIDPISDPHAKADAILNLT
;
A
#
# COMPACT_ATOMS: atom_id res chain seq x y z
N ILE A 1 -2.60 -44.04 5.48
CA ILE A 1 -2.26 -42.82 6.25
C ILE A 1 -2.13 -41.70 5.23
N HIS A 2 -3.00 -40.70 5.30
CA HIS A 2 -3.31 -39.77 4.20
C HIS A 2 -2.13 -38.86 3.81
N SER A 3 -1.76 -38.86 2.52
CA SER A 3 -0.67 -38.10 1.89
C SER A 3 -0.98 -36.62 1.65
N HIS A 4 -1.91 -36.03 2.39
CA HIS A 4 -2.40 -34.65 2.17
C HIS A 4 -2.38 -33.80 3.44
N GLN A 5 -1.43 -34.04 4.33
CA GLN A 5 -1.23 -33.16 5.47
C GLN A 5 -0.39 -31.96 5.02
N PHE A 6 -1.04 -30.80 4.91
CA PHE A 6 -0.36 -29.53 4.68
C PHE A 6 0.59 -29.28 5.86
N SER A 7 1.90 -29.35 5.59
CA SER A 7 2.94 -29.09 6.58
C SER A 7 3.62 -27.78 6.24
N VAL A 8 3.62 -26.85 7.20
CA VAL A 8 4.36 -25.59 7.09
C VAL A 8 5.64 -25.79 7.92
N PRO A 9 6.83 -25.83 7.28
CA PRO A 9 8.07 -25.96 8.03
C PRO A 9 8.26 -24.75 8.94
N ARG A 10 8.84 -24.98 10.11
CA ARG A 10 9.23 -23.90 11.03
C ARG A 10 10.20 -22.97 10.29
N LEU A 11 9.88 -21.67 10.27
CA LEU A 11 10.81 -20.67 9.80
C LEU A 11 11.78 -20.31 10.93
N GLU A 12 13.06 -20.61 10.75
CA GLU A 12 14.12 -20.22 11.69
C GLU A 12 14.47 -18.75 11.46
N SER A 13 13.67 -17.85 12.03
CA SER A 13 13.85 -16.40 11.90
C SER A 13 13.44 -15.68 13.17
N HIS A 14 14.16 -14.61 13.50
CA HIS A 14 13.81 -13.68 14.57
C HIS A 14 12.52 -12.90 14.31
N LEU A 15 12.00 -12.93 13.07
CA LEU A 15 10.80 -12.23 12.65
C LEU A 15 9.56 -12.64 13.47
N PHE A 16 9.52 -13.89 13.91
CA PHE A 16 8.40 -14.45 14.68
C PHE A 16 8.78 -14.78 16.13
N ASP A 17 9.88 -14.23 16.64
CA ASP A 17 10.19 -14.33 18.07
C ASP A 17 9.05 -13.71 18.89
N ALA A 18 8.55 -14.44 19.89
CA ALA A 18 7.47 -13.99 20.77
C ALA A 18 7.77 -12.65 21.45
N ASN A 19 9.05 -12.33 21.66
CA ASN A 19 9.50 -11.05 22.19
C ASN A 19 9.30 -9.88 21.21
N ASN A 20 9.39 -10.14 19.90
CA ASN A 20 9.23 -9.14 18.84
C ASN A 20 7.77 -8.98 18.40
N THR A 21 6.90 -9.95 18.75
CA THR A 21 5.49 -9.99 18.32
C THR A 21 4.51 -9.82 19.49
N ARG A 22 4.91 -9.15 20.59
CA ARG A 22 4.10 -9.01 21.83
C ARG A 22 2.67 -8.53 21.61
N ILE A 23 2.45 -7.54 20.73
CA ILE A 23 1.11 -7.03 20.43
C ILE A 23 0.32 -8.07 19.63
N LEU A 24 0.93 -8.65 18.59
CA LEU A 24 0.30 -9.65 17.73
C LEU A 24 -0.11 -10.90 18.52
N ASN A 25 0.74 -11.35 19.47
CA ASN A 25 0.47 -12.52 20.31
C ASN A 25 -0.69 -12.34 21.30
N ARG A 26 -1.12 -11.09 21.56
CA ARG A 26 -2.28 -10.80 22.40
C ARG A 26 -3.60 -10.85 21.62
N VAL A 27 -3.54 -10.86 20.30
CA VAL A 27 -4.72 -10.81 19.43
C VAL A 27 -5.04 -12.22 18.93
N VAL A 28 -6.27 -12.67 19.16
CA VAL A 28 -6.79 -13.92 18.61
C VAL A 28 -7.69 -13.58 17.44
N PHE A 29 -7.31 -14.02 16.24
CA PHE A 29 -8.15 -13.86 15.04
C PHE A 29 -9.11 -15.04 14.90
N ARG A 30 -10.36 -14.76 14.52
CA ARG A 30 -11.28 -15.81 14.10
C ARG A 30 -10.79 -16.42 12.77
N ASN A 31 -11.00 -17.73 12.61
CA ASN A 31 -10.58 -18.46 11.40
C ASN A 31 -11.14 -17.83 10.12
N GLU A 32 -12.40 -17.38 10.14
CA GLU A 32 -13.04 -16.67 9.02
C GLU A 32 -12.26 -15.41 8.61
N THR A 33 -11.81 -14.62 9.58
CA THR A 33 -11.11 -13.36 9.36
C THR A 33 -9.73 -13.64 8.79
N LEU A 34 -9.01 -14.62 9.36
CA LEU A 34 -7.70 -15.00 8.86
C LEU A 34 -7.78 -15.56 7.42
N GLN A 35 -8.81 -16.36 7.12
CA GLN A 35 -9.05 -16.85 5.77
C GLN A 35 -9.29 -15.70 4.77
N GLN A 36 -10.10 -14.71 5.15
CA GLN A 36 -10.35 -13.53 4.32
C GLN A 36 -9.05 -12.74 4.06
N ILE A 37 -8.22 -12.54 5.09
CA ILE A 37 -6.92 -11.86 4.98
C ILE A 37 -6.01 -12.64 4.02
N ILE A 38 -5.86 -13.96 4.21
CA ILE A 38 -5.03 -14.80 3.32
C ILE A 38 -5.55 -14.75 1.89
N GLN A 39 -6.88 -14.77 1.69
CA GLN A 39 -7.47 -14.68 0.35
C GLN A 39 -7.23 -13.32 -0.30
N ALA A 40 -7.31 -12.23 0.45
CA ALA A 40 -7.03 -10.88 -0.03
C ALA A 40 -5.55 -10.72 -0.43
N MET A 41 -4.63 -11.30 0.34
CA MET A 41 -3.19 -11.32 0.02
C MET A 41 -2.86 -12.27 -1.14
N SER A 42 -3.60 -13.36 -1.31
CA SER A 42 -3.28 -14.39 -2.31
C SER A 42 -3.88 -14.14 -3.69
N LEU A 43 -4.94 -13.34 -3.80
CA LEU A 43 -5.73 -13.21 -5.03
C LEU A 43 -5.91 -11.75 -5.46
N SER A 44 -5.79 -11.50 -6.77
CA SER A 44 -6.03 -10.19 -7.39
C SER A 44 -7.43 -9.67 -7.10
N ARG A 45 -7.64 -8.36 -7.27
CA ARG A 45 -8.99 -7.76 -7.16
C ARG A 45 -9.96 -8.43 -8.15
N PRO A 46 -11.24 -8.60 -7.78
CA PRO A 46 -12.25 -9.09 -8.70
C PRO A 46 -12.40 -8.15 -9.90
N ALA A 47 -12.33 -8.68 -11.12
CA ALA A 47 -12.58 -7.92 -12.33
C ALA A 47 -14.03 -8.14 -12.81
N LYS A 48 -14.68 -7.11 -13.36
CA LYS A 48 -16.04 -7.22 -13.92
C LYS A 48 -15.97 -8.05 -15.22
N GLY A 49 -16.80 -9.08 -15.35
CA GLY A 49 -16.93 -9.89 -16.57
C GLY A 49 -17.21 -11.38 -16.32
N ARG A 50 -17.93 -12.02 -17.27
CA ARG A 50 -18.47 -13.39 -17.16
C ARG A 50 -17.39 -14.50 -17.07
N PHE A 51 -16.13 -14.19 -17.38
CA PHE A 51 -15.00 -15.14 -17.39
C PHE A 51 -13.80 -14.74 -16.51
N ASN A 52 -13.95 -13.75 -15.63
CA ASN A 52 -12.81 -13.24 -14.85
C ASN A 52 -12.61 -13.99 -13.53
N ARG A 53 -11.82 -15.07 -13.58
CA ARG A 53 -11.25 -15.67 -12.37
C ARG A 53 -10.18 -14.75 -11.78
N ARG A 54 -10.17 -14.59 -10.45
CA ARG A 54 -9.11 -13.85 -9.74
C ARG A 54 -7.77 -14.55 -9.97
N GLY A 55 -6.75 -13.81 -10.40
CA GLY A 55 -5.39 -14.33 -10.54
C GLY A 55 -4.73 -14.51 -9.16
N ARG A 56 -3.78 -15.44 -9.03
CA ARG A 56 -2.98 -15.57 -7.80
C ARG A 56 -1.80 -14.61 -7.83
N ILE A 57 -1.49 -14.02 -6.68
CA ILE A 57 -0.33 -13.14 -6.51
C ILE A 57 0.90 -14.02 -6.24
N SER A 58 1.93 -13.86 -7.08
CA SER A 58 3.21 -14.57 -6.94
C SER A 58 4.19 -13.72 -6.15
N TYR A 59 4.34 -14.01 -4.86
CA TYR A 59 5.30 -13.33 -3.99
C TYR A 59 6.77 -13.59 -4.37
N ARG A 60 7.05 -14.67 -5.12
CA ARG A 60 8.39 -14.97 -5.64
C ARG A 60 8.85 -13.95 -6.70
N GLN A 61 7.92 -13.34 -7.43
CA GLN A 61 8.20 -12.44 -8.55
C GLN A 61 8.01 -10.97 -8.19
N LEU A 62 7.92 -10.64 -6.90
CA LEU A 62 7.79 -9.25 -6.48
C LEU A 62 9.11 -8.51 -6.75
N GLY A 63 9.09 -7.65 -7.77
CA GLY A 63 10.16 -6.72 -8.04
C GLY A 63 10.22 -5.58 -7.01
N ILE A 64 11.32 -4.83 -7.04
CA ILE A 64 11.59 -3.70 -6.14
C ILE A 64 10.45 -2.68 -6.14
N ASN A 65 9.86 -2.39 -7.30
CA ASN A 65 8.75 -1.45 -7.43
C ASN A 65 7.50 -1.90 -6.64
N GLN A 66 7.23 -3.21 -6.56
CA GLN A 66 6.09 -3.73 -5.82
C GLN A 66 6.34 -3.70 -4.31
N LEU A 67 7.57 -3.98 -3.87
CA LEU A 67 7.97 -3.82 -2.47
C LEU A 67 7.91 -2.34 -2.05
N GLY A 68 8.37 -1.44 -2.91
CA GLY A 68 8.24 0.00 -2.73
C GLY A 68 6.78 0.43 -2.59
N ALA A 69 5.90 -0.06 -3.47
CA ALA A 69 4.46 0.24 -3.39
C ALA A 69 3.82 -0.24 -2.08
N VAL A 70 4.22 -1.42 -1.55
CA VAL A 70 3.75 -1.89 -0.25
C VAL A 70 4.24 -0.99 0.88
N TYR A 71 5.53 -0.62 0.86
CA TYR A 71 6.10 0.28 1.86
C TYR A 71 5.41 1.64 1.86
N GLU A 72 5.21 2.22 0.68
CA GLU A 72 4.48 3.47 0.54
C GLU A 72 3.03 3.36 0.99
N ALA A 73 2.35 2.26 0.67
CA ALA A 73 0.99 2.03 1.12
C ALA A 73 0.91 1.94 2.64
N LEU A 74 1.84 1.23 3.30
CA LEU A 74 1.88 1.14 4.77
C LEU A 74 2.10 2.50 5.43
N LEU A 75 2.89 3.37 4.82
CA LEU A 75 3.10 4.75 5.30
C LEU A 75 1.96 5.70 4.94
N SER A 76 1.15 5.35 3.93
CA SER A 76 0.05 6.20 3.47
C SER A 76 -1.14 6.19 4.42
N TYR A 77 -1.21 5.26 5.38
CA TYR A 77 -2.30 5.19 6.33
C TYR A 77 -1.83 5.43 7.75
N ARG A 78 -2.69 6.09 8.52
CA ARG A 78 -2.49 6.33 9.95
C ARG A 78 -3.67 5.77 10.73
N GLY A 79 -3.32 5.06 11.81
CA GLY A 79 -4.25 4.65 12.84
C GLY A 79 -4.07 5.46 14.11
N PHE A 80 -5.16 5.91 14.73
CA PHE A 80 -5.12 6.52 16.06
C PHE A 80 -6.41 6.20 16.85
N PHE A 81 -6.31 6.30 18.17
CA PHE A 81 -7.49 6.18 19.04
C PHE A 81 -8.11 7.54 19.27
N ALA A 82 -9.43 7.64 19.14
CA ALA A 82 -10.17 8.87 19.39
C ALA A 82 -10.05 9.25 20.88
N SER A 83 -9.52 10.43 21.18
CA SER A 83 -9.39 10.96 22.56
C SER A 83 -10.74 11.40 23.15
N GLU A 84 -11.67 11.75 22.29
CA GLU A 84 -13.04 12.19 22.56
C GLU A 84 -13.97 11.72 21.43
N ASP A 85 -15.26 12.08 21.51
CA ASP A 85 -16.20 11.79 20.43
C ASP A 85 -15.93 12.70 19.24
N LEU A 86 -15.51 12.11 18.13
CA LEU A 86 -15.12 12.80 16.91
C LEU A 86 -16.17 12.64 15.82
N TYR A 87 -16.53 13.74 15.18
CA TYR A 87 -17.43 13.79 14.03
C TYR A 87 -16.60 13.87 12.76
N GLU A 88 -16.97 13.07 11.76
CA GLU A 88 -16.25 13.05 10.48
C GLU A 88 -16.84 14.08 9.50
N VAL A 89 -15.95 14.87 8.90
CA VAL A 89 -16.29 15.87 7.88
C VAL A 89 -15.47 15.64 6.62
N LYS A 90 -16.00 16.10 5.49
CA LYS A 90 -15.39 16.04 4.16
C LYS A 90 -15.44 17.41 3.51
N LYS A 91 -14.67 17.61 2.45
CA LYS A 91 -14.79 18.83 1.65
C LYS A 91 -16.11 18.83 0.90
N ALA A 92 -16.69 20.03 0.75
CA ALA A 92 -17.85 20.24 -0.11
C ALA A 92 -17.56 19.71 -1.54
N GLY A 93 -18.51 18.95 -2.08
CA GLY A 93 -18.40 18.36 -3.43
C GLY A 93 -17.57 17.09 -3.57
N GLU A 94 -16.85 16.62 -2.53
CA GLU A 94 -16.17 15.32 -2.55
C GLU A 94 -17.11 14.19 -2.08
N GLU A 95 -17.00 13.01 -2.70
CA GLU A 95 -17.70 11.81 -2.22
C GLU A 95 -16.99 11.24 -0.99
N PHE A 96 -17.77 10.70 -0.05
CA PHE A 96 -17.21 10.08 1.14
C PHE A 96 -16.58 8.71 0.81
N ASN A 97 -15.30 8.56 1.16
CA ASN A 97 -14.59 7.28 1.12
C ASN A 97 -13.89 7.02 2.45
N GLU A 98 -14.24 5.92 3.12
CA GLU A 98 -13.73 5.56 4.44
C GLU A 98 -12.21 5.37 4.50
N LEU A 99 -11.56 5.04 3.38
CA LEU A 99 -10.12 4.86 3.31
C LEU A 99 -9.36 6.08 2.78
N GLU A 100 -10.04 7.19 2.48
CA GLU A 100 -9.39 8.43 2.07
C GLU A 100 -9.01 9.29 3.27
N THR A 101 -8.61 10.54 3.01
CA THR A 101 -8.24 11.48 4.08
C THR A 101 -9.50 11.91 4.82
N GLY A 102 -9.67 11.43 6.04
CA GLY A 102 -10.74 11.83 6.93
C GLY A 102 -10.36 13.06 7.76
N TYR A 103 -11.28 14.02 7.89
CA TYR A 103 -11.15 15.14 8.80
C TYR A 103 -12.08 14.94 9.99
N PHE A 104 -11.60 15.22 11.19
CA PHE A 104 -12.30 14.94 12.43
C PHE A 104 -12.41 16.20 13.26
N VAL A 105 -13.62 16.47 13.74
CA VAL A 105 -13.92 17.65 14.57
C VAL A 105 -14.66 17.23 15.83
N SER A 106 -14.53 18.04 16.87
CA SER A 106 -15.26 17.82 18.12
C SER A 106 -16.76 18.10 17.96
N LYS A 107 -17.55 17.67 18.96
CA LYS A 107 -18.99 17.95 19.02
C LYS A 107 -19.32 19.44 19.01
N ASP A 108 -18.45 20.29 19.56
CA ASP A 108 -18.67 21.73 19.65
C ASP A 108 -18.37 22.44 18.31
N GLU A 109 -17.59 21.80 17.44
CA GLU A 109 -17.16 22.36 16.17
C GLU A 109 -18.01 21.93 14.99
N ILE A 110 -18.67 20.77 15.07
CA ILE A 110 -19.50 20.24 13.97
C ILE A 110 -20.61 21.21 13.53
N GLY A 111 -21.11 22.06 14.45
CA GLY A 111 -22.11 23.08 14.14
C GLY A 111 -21.62 24.20 13.21
N LYS A 112 -20.30 24.32 13.02
CA LYS A 112 -19.68 25.33 12.14
C LYS A 112 -19.61 24.89 10.67
N TYR A 113 -19.86 23.61 10.39
CA TYR A 113 -19.77 23.02 9.05
C TYR A 113 -21.15 22.94 8.40
N HIS A 114 -21.18 23.08 7.08
CA HIS A 114 -22.40 22.92 6.29
C HIS A 114 -22.80 21.44 6.17
N GLU A 115 -24.07 21.15 5.89
CA GLU A 115 -24.57 19.77 5.80
C GLU A 115 -23.90 18.97 4.66
N ASP A 116 -23.46 19.63 3.59
CA ASP A 116 -22.73 19.00 2.47
C ASP A 116 -21.26 18.67 2.78
N GLU A 117 -20.74 19.21 3.89
CA GLU A 117 -19.43 18.93 4.46
C GLU A 117 -19.47 17.85 5.55
N LYS A 118 -20.65 17.49 6.05
CA LYS A 118 -20.80 16.45 7.08
C LYS A 118 -20.87 15.06 6.45
N VAL A 119 -20.31 14.08 7.16
CA VAL A 119 -20.41 12.67 6.75
C VAL A 119 -21.55 12.01 7.52
N TYR A 120 -22.43 11.33 6.78
CA TYR A 120 -23.56 10.60 7.33
C TYR A 120 -23.39 9.10 7.14
N GLU A 121 -23.89 8.33 8.11
CA GLU A 121 -24.08 6.90 8.00
C GLU A 121 -25.27 6.57 7.08
N LYS A 122 -25.42 5.29 6.73
CA LYS A 122 -26.51 4.81 5.87
C LYS A 122 -27.91 5.03 6.47
N ASP A 123 -27.99 5.20 7.78
CA ASP A 123 -29.24 5.48 8.51
C ASP A 123 -29.56 6.98 8.60
N GLY A 124 -28.72 7.85 8.03
CA GLY A 124 -28.89 9.30 8.06
C GLY A 124 -28.37 9.98 9.33
N SER A 125 -27.78 9.24 10.27
CA SER A 125 -27.10 9.83 11.42
C SER A 125 -25.70 10.34 11.05
N LEU A 126 -25.17 11.31 11.80
CA LEU A 126 -23.78 11.76 11.62
C LEU A 126 -22.82 10.61 11.95
N ARG A 127 -21.77 10.44 11.15
CA ARG A 127 -20.71 9.48 11.43
C ARG A 127 -19.89 9.95 12.62
N ILE A 128 -20.06 9.26 13.75
CA ILE A 128 -19.43 9.56 15.04
C ILE A 128 -18.47 8.44 15.43
N HIS A 129 -17.22 8.80 15.65
CA HIS A 129 -16.20 7.94 16.23
C HIS A 129 -16.13 8.19 17.73
N ARG A 130 -16.70 7.29 18.52
CA ARG A 130 -16.75 7.42 19.98
C ARG A 130 -15.35 7.37 20.59
N LYS A 131 -15.16 8.06 21.71
CA LYS A 131 -13.92 8.00 22.50
C LYS A 131 -13.44 6.56 22.70
N GLY A 132 -12.16 6.33 22.39
CA GLY A 132 -11.52 5.03 22.47
C GLY A 132 -11.72 4.13 21.25
N SER A 133 -12.48 4.55 20.24
CA SER A 133 -12.52 3.84 18.95
C SER A 133 -11.20 4.02 18.21
N PHE A 134 -10.82 3.01 17.43
CA PHE A 134 -9.67 3.08 16.53
C PHE A 134 -10.11 3.59 15.17
N ILE A 135 -9.51 4.69 14.73
CA ILE A 135 -9.77 5.32 13.45
C ILE A 135 -8.58 5.04 12.54
N TYR A 136 -8.85 4.61 11.30
CA TYR A 136 -7.83 4.32 10.29
C TYR A 136 -8.16 5.04 8.98
N ARG A 137 -7.29 5.99 8.57
CA ARG A 137 -7.50 6.85 7.39
C ARG A 137 -6.20 7.05 6.62
N MET A 138 -6.31 7.47 5.36
CA MET A 138 -5.15 7.91 4.61
C MET A 138 -4.56 9.16 5.28
N ALA A 139 -3.27 9.12 5.60
CA ALA A 139 -2.52 10.28 6.04
C ALA A 139 -2.42 11.23 4.84
N GLY A 140 -3.13 12.35 4.90
CA GLY A 140 -3.13 13.36 3.85
C GLY A 140 -1.77 14.06 3.71
N ARG A 141 -1.73 15.38 3.94
CA ARG A 141 -0.51 16.19 3.77
C ARG A 141 0.59 15.93 4.81
N ASP A 142 0.31 15.17 5.87
CA ASP A 142 1.30 14.78 6.87
C ASP A 142 2.48 13.97 6.27
N ARG A 143 2.29 13.35 5.08
CA ARG A 143 3.34 12.62 4.37
C ARG A 143 4.45 13.52 3.79
N GLU A 144 4.16 14.79 3.47
CA GLU A 144 5.14 15.71 2.87
C GLU A 144 6.41 15.87 3.75
N LYS A 145 6.29 15.69 5.07
CA LYS A 145 7.42 15.83 6.00
C LYS A 145 8.34 14.60 6.08
N SER A 146 7.93 13.44 5.55
CA SER A 146 8.68 12.18 5.68
C SER A 146 9.62 11.87 4.51
N ALA A 147 9.59 12.68 3.44
CA ALA A 147 10.48 12.59 2.27
C ALA A 147 10.66 11.18 1.63
N SER A 148 9.69 10.28 1.83
CA SER A 148 9.80 8.86 1.42
C SER A 148 8.88 8.54 0.24
N TYR A 149 9.26 9.01 -0.95
CA TYR A 149 8.61 8.63 -2.21
C TYR A 149 9.66 7.97 -3.10
N TYR A 150 9.35 6.78 -3.63
CA TYR A 150 10.14 6.19 -4.69
C TYR A 150 9.89 6.97 -5.98
N THR A 151 10.98 7.27 -6.68
CA THR A 151 10.92 7.95 -7.97
C THR A 151 10.10 7.09 -8.95
N PRO A 152 9.03 7.64 -9.56
CA PRO A 152 8.24 6.90 -10.54
C PRO A 152 9.09 6.30 -11.66
N GLU A 153 8.77 5.09 -12.09
CA GLU A 153 9.53 4.35 -13.11
C GLU A 153 9.64 5.11 -14.43
N VAL A 154 8.65 5.93 -14.77
CA VAL A 154 8.68 6.77 -15.97
C VAL A 154 9.85 7.76 -15.93
N LEU A 155 10.14 8.33 -14.77
CA LEU A 155 11.24 9.29 -14.60
C LEU A 155 12.59 8.57 -14.60
N THR A 156 12.71 7.45 -13.88
CA THR A 156 13.96 6.67 -13.85
C THR A 156 14.29 6.10 -15.21
N ARG A 157 13.31 5.55 -15.94
CA ARG A 157 13.48 5.06 -17.31
C ARG A 157 13.90 6.17 -18.27
N SER A 158 13.32 7.35 -18.14
CA SER A 158 13.70 8.49 -18.97
C SER A 158 15.14 8.90 -18.69
N LEU A 159 15.51 9.06 -17.42
CA LEU A 159 16.88 9.38 -17.02
C LEU A 159 17.89 8.37 -17.56
N VAL A 160 17.66 7.07 -17.31
CA VAL A 160 18.56 5.99 -17.77
C VAL A 160 18.63 5.96 -19.29
N LYS A 161 17.50 6.07 -19.98
CA LYS A 161 17.47 6.07 -21.46
C LYS A 161 18.32 7.20 -22.02
N TYR A 162 18.17 8.43 -21.54
CA TYR A 162 18.90 9.57 -22.08
C TYR A 162 20.37 9.58 -21.64
N ALA A 163 20.67 9.16 -20.41
CA ALA A 163 22.05 9.01 -19.93
C ALA A 163 22.82 7.96 -20.76
N LEU A 164 22.22 6.79 -20.99
CA LEU A 164 22.83 5.75 -21.82
C LEU A 164 22.88 6.13 -23.30
N LYS A 165 21.92 6.92 -23.81
CA LYS A 165 21.92 7.32 -25.22
C LYS A 165 23.16 8.12 -25.59
N GLU A 166 23.57 9.08 -24.77
CA GLU A 166 24.79 9.86 -25.02
C GLU A 166 26.04 8.98 -24.89
N LEU A 167 26.09 8.12 -23.86
CA LEU A 167 27.19 7.18 -23.65
C LEU A 167 27.36 6.20 -24.83
N PHE A 168 26.26 5.67 -25.35
CA PHE A 168 26.25 4.80 -26.53
C PHE A 168 26.77 5.52 -27.78
N LYS A 169 26.36 6.77 -27.98
CA LYS A 169 26.80 7.58 -29.12
C LYS A 169 28.31 7.82 -29.11
N GLU A 170 28.90 8.04 -27.94
CA GLU A 170 30.34 8.31 -27.80
C GLU A 170 31.20 7.05 -27.87
N GLN A 171 30.77 5.96 -27.20
CA GLN A 171 31.65 4.81 -26.97
C GLN A 171 31.30 3.57 -27.81
N ILE A 172 30.05 3.45 -28.26
CA ILE A 172 29.50 2.21 -28.83
C ILE A 172 29.17 2.36 -30.32
N ASP A 173 28.64 3.50 -30.75
CA ASP A 173 28.33 3.78 -32.16
C ASP A 173 29.54 3.88 -33.10
N PRO A 174 30.73 4.38 -32.67
CA PRO A 174 31.92 4.38 -33.51
C PRO A 174 32.48 2.98 -33.82
N ILE A 175 32.11 1.97 -33.02
CA ILE A 175 32.59 0.59 -33.20
C ILE A 175 31.80 -0.06 -34.34
N SER A 176 32.50 -0.35 -35.44
CA SER A 176 31.90 -0.96 -36.63
C SER A 176 31.82 -2.49 -36.55
N ASP A 177 32.72 -3.12 -35.80
CA ASP A 177 32.77 -4.58 -35.64
C ASP A 177 31.70 -5.06 -34.62
N PRO A 178 30.79 -5.98 -35.00
CA PRO A 178 29.74 -6.47 -34.11
C PRO A 178 30.25 -7.18 -32.86
N HIS A 179 31.38 -7.88 -32.93
CA HIS A 179 31.95 -8.60 -31.79
C HIS A 179 32.57 -7.63 -30.78
N ALA A 180 33.42 -6.71 -31.25
CA ALA A 180 33.96 -5.65 -30.41
C ALA A 180 32.87 -4.76 -29.81
N LYS A 181 31.77 -4.53 -30.54
CA LYS A 181 30.62 -3.78 -30.03
C LYS A 181 29.91 -4.51 -28.90
N ALA A 182 29.73 -5.82 -29.02
CA ALA A 182 29.15 -6.66 -27.95
C ALA A 182 30.04 -6.67 -26.70
N ASP A 183 31.35 -6.81 -26.88
CA ASP A 183 32.31 -6.79 -25.77
C ASP A 183 32.33 -5.42 -25.07
N ALA A 184 32.26 -4.32 -25.82
CA ALA A 184 32.17 -2.98 -25.24
C ALA A 184 30.88 -2.76 -24.44
N ILE A 185 29.75 -3.34 -24.88
CA ILE A 185 28.48 -3.31 -24.14
C ILE A 185 28.57 -4.09 -22.82
N LEU A 186 29.25 -5.23 -22.82
CA LEU A 186 29.40 -6.04 -21.61
C LEU A 186 30.35 -5.42 -20.57
N ASN A 187 31.28 -4.57 -21.01
CA ASN A 187 32.24 -3.87 -20.15
C ASN A 187 31.75 -2.49 -19.66
N LEU A 188 30.51 -2.09 -19.98
CA LEU A 188 29.91 -0.81 -19.59
C LEU A 188 29.42 -0.78 -18.12
N THR A 189 29.49 -1.91 -17.41
CA THR A 189 29.12 -2.08 -15.99
C THR A 189 30.29 -2.61 -15.18
#